data_AF-A0A368G368-F1
#
_entry.id   AF-A0A368G368-F1
#
_cell.length_a   1.000
_cell.length_b   1.000
_cell.length_c   1.000
_cell.angle_alpha   90.00
_cell.angle_beta   90.00
_cell.angle_gamma   90.00
#
_symmetry.space_group_name_H-M   'P 1'
#
loop_
_entity.id
_entity.type
_entity.pdbx_description
1 polymer ?
#
loop_
_entity_poly.entity_id
_entity_poly.type
_entity_poly.pdbx_seq_one_letter_code
_entity_poly.pdbx_strand_id
1 'polypeptide(L)'
;MCCLINYHAIEVKIALIDSGADDWRVAVSMDRVIKLSMELAICAVCPFPGSGSIRWPFISPETRLVKMVDVPVDVLLSVPMFLRSYLLCRFMVLHSKQFQDAATRSIAALNRISMDFRFVIKTMMADHPLRVLIVFTVSYWICMSWMFTQCERYDGKLDVEHYYLNSMWFIMVTFMSIGYGDIVPNTYCGRTLSITTGIVVSIVLVNCVQPIT
;
A
#
# COMPACT_ATOMS: atom_id res chain seq x y z
N MET A 1 2.62 15.98 -2.02
CA MET A 1 1.54 16.81 -1.44
C MET A 1 0.92 17.75 -2.45
N CYS A 2 1.67 18.64 -3.11
CA CYS A 2 1.10 19.59 -4.09
C CYS A 2 0.28 18.91 -5.20
N CYS A 3 0.75 17.79 -5.75
CA CYS A 3 -0.01 17.03 -6.75
C CYS A 3 -1.34 16.47 -6.20
N LEU A 4 -1.38 16.10 -4.91
CA LEU A 4 -2.58 15.58 -4.26
C LEU A 4 -3.60 16.69 -4.02
N ILE A 5 -3.13 17.88 -3.60
CA ILE A 5 -3.96 19.07 -3.47
C ILE A 5 -4.52 19.48 -4.83
N ASN A 6 -3.68 19.52 -5.87
CA ASN A 6 -4.13 19.82 -7.24
C ASN A 6 -5.14 18.80 -7.75
N TYR A 7 -4.96 17.51 -7.45
CA TYR A 7 -5.91 16.46 -7.80
C TYR A 7 -7.29 16.71 -7.15
N HIS A 8 -7.34 16.96 -5.85
CA HIS A 8 -8.60 17.25 -5.15
C HIS A 8 -9.22 18.57 -5.59
N ALA A 9 -8.41 19.58 -5.95
CA ALA A 9 -8.90 20.83 -6.51
C ALA A 9 -9.58 20.62 -7.87
N ILE A 10 -9.01 19.77 -8.74
CA ILE A 10 -9.62 19.38 -10.02
C ILE A 10 -10.92 18.61 -9.79
N GLU A 11 -10.95 17.69 -8.82
CA GLU A 11 -12.15 16.92 -8.47
C GLU A 11 -13.30 17.82 -7.97
N VAL A 12 -13.00 18.81 -7.12
CA VAL A 12 -13.98 19.81 -6.69
C VAL A 12 -14.45 20.68 -7.87
N LYS A 13 -13.54 21.07 -8.76
CA LYS A 13 -13.88 21.86 -9.95
C LYS A 13 -14.80 21.11 -10.91
N ILE A 14 -14.58 19.81 -11.11
CA ILE A 14 -15.48 18.96 -11.92
C ILE A 14 -16.87 18.90 -11.29
N ALA A 15 -16.95 18.68 -9.97
CA ALA A 15 -18.23 18.62 -9.27
C ALA A 15 -18.99 19.95 -9.27
N LEU A 16 -18.27 21.08 -9.27
CA LEU A 16 -18.86 22.41 -9.40
C LEU A 16 -19.52 22.59 -10.79
N ILE A 17 -18.81 22.19 -11.85
CA ILE A 17 -19.30 22.25 -13.24
C ILE A 17 -20.55 21.36 -13.40
N ASP A 18 -20.51 20.13 -12.88
CA ASP A 18 -21.65 19.20 -12.94
C ASP A 18 -22.89 19.72 -12.19
N SER A 19 -22.69 20.53 -11.14
CA SER A 19 -23.77 21.10 -10.33
C SER A 19 -24.33 22.41 -10.89
N GLY A 20 -23.63 23.04 -11.84
CA GLY A 20 -23.98 24.37 -12.38
C GLY A 20 -24.00 25.50 -11.33
N ALA A 21 -23.33 25.29 -10.18
CA ALA A 21 -23.25 26.28 -9.12
C ALA A 21 -22.03 27.18 -9.32
N ASP A 22 -22.14 28.46 -8.98
CA ASP A 22 -21.02 29.41 -9.06
C ASP A 22 -20.10 29.35 -7.82
N ASP A 23 -20.62 28.86 -6.69
CA ASP A 23 -19.90 28.79 -5.42
C ASP A 23 -19.26 27.41 -5.17
N TRP A 24 -17.92 27.37 -5.13
CA TRP A 24 -17.14 26.16 -4.83
C TRP A 24 -17.50 25.53 -3.48
N ARG A 25 -17.97 26.33 -2.52
CA ARG A 25 -18.37 25.88 -1.18
C ARG A 25 -19.54 24.92 -1.21
N VAL A 26 -20.42 25.04 -2.21
CA VAL A 26 -21.57 24.13 -2.40
C VAL A 26 -21.12 22.77 -2.92
N ALA A 27 -20.02 22.73 -3.69
CA ALA A 27 -19.44 21.50 -4.23
C ALA A 27 -18.53 20.74 -3.24
N VAL A 28 -18.20 21.34 -2.09
CA VAL A 28 -17.34 20.74 -1.06
C VAL A 28 -18.19 20.04 0.01
N SER A 29 -18.18 18.71 -0.03
CA SER A 29 -18.80 17.86 1.00
C SER A 29 -17.82 17.50 2.12
N MET A 30 -18.33 17.34 3.35
CA MET A 30 -17.54 16.96 4.52
C MET A 30 -16.82 15.61 4.35
N ASP A 31 -17.43 14.65 3.65
CA ASP A 31 -16.77 13.37 3.35
C ASP A 31 -15.51 13.53 2.50
N ARG A 32 -15.52 14.49 1.56
CA ARG A 32 -14.35 14.78 0.71
C ARG A 32 -13.24 15.46 1.49
N VAL A 33 -13.60 16.37 2.39
CA VAL A 33 -12.65 17.05 3.28
C VAL A 33 -12.00 16.06 4.23
N ILE A 34 -12.78 15.15 4.83
CA ILE A 34 -12.25 14.11 5.73
C ILE A 34 -11.29 13.19 4.96
N LYS A 35 -11.67 12.72 3.77
CA LYS A 35 -10.77 11.91 2.90
C LYS A 35 -9.49 12.67 2.55
N LEU A 36 -9.58 13.92 2.08
CA LEU A 36 -8.42 14.76 1.80
C LEU A 36 -7.52 14.94 3.04
N SER A 37 -8.11 15.19 4.21
CA SER A 37 -7.35 15.37 5.45
C SER A 37 -6.59 14.12 5.86
N MET A 38 -7.20 12.93 5.72
CA MET A 38 -6.53 11.66 5.98
C MET A 38 -5.41 11.40 4.98
N GLU A 39 -5.63 11.66 3.69
CA GLU A 39 -4.62 11.50 2.64
C GLU A 39 -3.44 12.46 2.83
N LEU A 40 -3.71 13.71 3.23
CA LEU A 40 -2.69 14.69 3.58
C LEU A 40 -1.93 14.30 4.84
N ALA A 41 -2.61 13.78 5.87
CA ALA A 41 -1.97 13.30 7.09
C ALA A 41 -1.02 12.14 6.79
N ILE A 42 -1.43 11.16 5.98
CA ILE A 42 -0.58 10.04 5.54
C ILE A 42 0.61 10.57 4.69
N CYS A 43 0.37 11.55 3.83
CA CYS A 43 1.43 12.20 3.06
C CYS A 43 2.34 13.10 3.90
N ALA A 44 1.91 13.52 5.09
CA ALA A 44 2.66 14.38 6.01
C ALA A 44 3.64 13.58 6.86
N VAL A 45 3.41 12.27 7.02
CA VAL A 45 4.37 11.36 7.65
C VAL A 45 5.58 11.22 6.73
N CYS A 46 6.50 12.17 6.80
CA CYS A 46 7.83 12.11 6.20
C CYS A 46 8.85 11.76 7.29
N PRO A 47 9.84 10.88 7.03
CA PRO A 47 11.01 10.74 7.87
C PRO A 47 11.72 12.09 7.82
N PHE A 48 11.63 12.81 8.94
CA PHE A 48 12.38 14.03 9.09
C PHE A 48 13.81 13.63 9.45
N PRO A 49 14.79 13.88 8.59
CA PRO A 49 16.16 13.47 8.85
C PRO A 49 16.65 14.15 10.13
N GLY A 50 17.11 13.35 11.11
CA GLY A 50 17.69 13.87 12.35
C GLY A 50 16.83 13.71 13.61
N SER A 51 15.76 12.90 13.58
CA SER A 51 15.11 12.45 14.81
C SER A 51 15.94 11.32 15.45
N GLY A 52 16.14 11.38 16.77
CA GLY A 52 17.09 10.56 17.53
C GLY A 52 16.96 9.03 17.36
N SER A 53 17.85 8.26 17.99
CA SER A 53 17.76 6.81 18.00
C SER A 53 16.70 6.33 19.00
N ILE A 54 15.88 5.35 18.60
CA ILE A 54 15.02 4.60 19.51
C ILE A 54 15.66 3.25 19.77
N ARG A 55 15.77 2.87 21.05
CA ARG A 55 16.18 1.52 21.44
C ARG A 55 15.09 0.52 21.10
N TRP A 56 15.36 -0.34 20.12
CA TRP A 56 14.45 -1.38 19.66
C TRP A 56 14.92 -2.77 20.09
N PRO A 57 14.02 -3.65 20.55
CA PRO A 57 14.39 -5.01 20.93
C PRO A 57 14.65 -5.88 19.70
N PHE A 58 15.85 -6.43 19.63
CA PHE A 58 16.36 -7.36 18.63
C PHE A 58 16.63 -8.72 19.28
N ILE A 59 16.13 -9.80 18.71
CA ILE A 59 16.29 -11.15 19.28
C ILE A 59 17.48 -11.82 18.60
N SER A 60 18.54 -12.11 19.37
CA SER A 60 19.73 -12.74 18.81
C SER A 60 19.44 -14.20 18.41
N PRO A 61 19.79 -14.64 17.19
CA PRO A 61 19.45 -15.99 16.71
C PRO A 61 20.14 -17.12 17.48
N GLU A 62 21.33 -16.87 18.03
CA GLU A 62 22.17 -17.90 18.68
C GLU A 62 21.81 -18.12 20.15
N THR A 63 21.59 -17.04 20.91
CA THR A 63 21.33 -17.10 22.35
C THR A 63 19.86 -16.89 22.71
N ARG A 64 19.01 -16.55 21.73
CA ARG A 64 17.61 -16.10 21.91
C ARG A 64 17.44 -14.99 22.94
N LEU A 65 18.51 -14.26 23.24
CA LEU A 65 18.48 -13.12 24.16
C LEU A 65 18.00 -11.87 23.42
N VAL A 66 17.19 -11.08 24.13
CA VAL A 66 16.73 -9.78 23.65
C VAL A 66 17.85 -8.77 23.87
N LYS A 67 18.47 -8.33 22.78
CA LYS A 67 19.45 -7.24 22.74
C LYS A 67 18.74 -5.96 22.31
N MET A 68 18.98 -4.85 23.01
CA MET A 68 18.49 -3.55 22.56
C MET A 68 19.46 -2.97 21.53
N VAL A 69 18.97 -2.63 20.35
CA VAL A 69 19.74 -1.98 19.28
C VAL A 69 19.13 -0.61 19.03
N ASP A 70 19.98 0.41 18.91
CA ASP A 70 19.55 1.76 18.55
C ASP A 70 19.19 1.81 17.06
N VAL A 71 17.89 1.88 16.78
CA VAL A 71 17.35 2.01 15.43
C VAL A 71 16.92 3.46 15.22
N PRO A 72 17.36 4.13 14.15
CA PRO A 72 16.95 5.49 13.87
C PRO A 72 15.44 5.53 13.60
N VAL A 73 14.77 6.55 14.15
CA VAL A 73 13.32 6.77 13.98
C VAL A 73 12.91 6.81 12.51
N ASP A 74 13.83 7.23 11.64
CA ASP A 74 13.66 7.27 10.19
C ASP A 74 13.25 5.92 9.58
N VAL A 75 13.68 4.80 10.18
CA VAL A 75 13.34 3.44 9.74
C VAL A 75 11.90 3.11 10.11
N LEU A 76 11.49 3.44 11.34
CA LEU A 76 10.11 3.25 11.78
C LEU A 76 9.14 4.15 11.01
N LEU A 77 9.56 5.37 10.67
CA LEU A 77 8.81 6.30 9.81
C LEU A 77 8.85 5.92 8.32
N SER A 78 9.76 5.05 7.89
CA SER A 78 9.77 4.54 6.51
C SER A 78 8.61 3.56 6.23
N VAL A 79 8.13 2.86 7.26
CA VAL A 79 6.96 1.95 7.18
C VAL A 79 5.68 2.70 6.75
N PRO A 80 5.27 3.80 7.41
CA PRO A 80 4.12 4.60 6.96
C PRO A 80 4.38 5.40 5.66
N MET A 81 5.63 5.60 5.24
CA MET A 81 5.89 6.12 3.88
C MET A 81 5.45 5.14 2.80
N PHE A 82 5.58 3.83 3.01
CA PHE A 82 5.11 2.82 2.07
C PHE A 82 3.60 2.70 2.00
N LEU A 83 2.86 3.18 3.02
CA LEU A 83 1.41 3.35 2.92
C LEU A 83 1.06 4.19 1.69
N ARG A 84 1.88 5.19 1.32
CA ARG A 84 1.68 6.01 0.12
C ARG A 84 1.64 5.22 -1.19
N SER A 85 2.08 3.96 -1.24
CA SER A 85 1.87 3.08 -2.40
C SER A 85 0.38 2.92 -2.76
N TYR A 86 -0.55 3.13 -1.82
CA TYR A 86 -1.99 3.16 -2.13
C TYR A 86 -2.34 4.23 -3.19
N LEU A 87 -1.59 5.34 -3.23
CA LEU A 87 -1.77 6.42 -4.22
C LEU A 87 -1.39 5.97 -5.63
N LEU A 88 -0.39 5.09 -5.76
CA LEU A 88 -0.02 4.46 -7.04
C LEU A 88 -1.12 3.51 -7.52
N CYS A 89 -1.69 2.70 -6.64
CA CYS A 89 -2.86 1.88 -6.96
C CYS A 89 -4.04 2.76 -7.40
N ARG A 90 -4.32 3.86 -6.69
CA ARG A 90 -5.36 4.82 -7.08
C ARG A 90 -5.09 5.44 -8.45
N PHE A 91 -3.84 5.81 -8.73
CA PHE A 91 -3.43 6.38 -10.02
C PHE A 91 -3.61 5.38 -11.17
N MET A 92 -3.16 4.13 -10.99
CA MET A 92 -3.38 3.06 -11.98
C MET A 92 -4.86 2.82 -12.26
N VAL A 93 -5.70 2.83 -11.22
CA VAL A 93 -7.15 2.66 -11.36
C VAL A 93 -7.78 3.86 -12.07
N LEU A 94 -7.40 5.08 -11.71
CA LEU A 94 -7.93 6.31 -12.31
C LEU A 94 -7.55 6.45 -13.80
N HIS A 95 -6.36 5.97 -14.19
CA HIS A 95 -5.90 5.98 -15.58
C HIS A 95 -6.34 4.70 -16.35
N SER A 96 -7.14 3.83 -15.73
CA SER A 96 -7.71 2.70 -16.46
C SER A 96 -8.68 3.21 -17.53
N LYS A 97 -8.59 2.64 -18.74
CA LYS A 97 -9.45 2.97 -19.89
C LYS A 97 -10.94 3.01 -19.52
N GLN A 98 -11.34 2.20 -18.54
CA GLN A 98 -12.73 2.10 -18.05
C GLN A 98 -13.25 3.38 -17.35
N PHE A 99 -12.39 4.16 -16.70
CA PHE A 99 -12.77 5.44 -16.07
C PHE A 99 -12.77 6.62 -17.06
N GLN A 100 -11.95 6.53 -18.11
CA GLN A 100 -11.79 7.58 -19.12
C GLN A 100 -12.83 7.47 -20.23
N ASP A 101 -13.49 6.32 -20.39
CA ASP A 101 -14.49 6.14 -21.44
C ASP A 101 -15.81 6.87 -21.09
N ALA A 102 -16.11 7.90 -21.88
CA ALA A 102 -17.31 8.70 -21.74
C ALA A 102 -18.59 7.87 -21.95
N ALA A 103 -18.51 6.80 -22.76
CA ALA A 103 -19.62 5.88 -22.98
C ALA A 103 -19.99 5.12 -21.69
N THR A 104 -18.99 4.56 -21.00
CA THR A 104 -19.19 3.87 -19.71
C THR A 104 -19.77 4.83 -18.67
N ARG A 105 -19.30 6.08 -18.63
CA ARG A 105 -19.84 7.14 -17.73
C ARG A 105 -21.29 7.46 -17.98
N SER A 106 -21.68 7.54 -19.24
CA SER A 106 -23.06 7.81 -19.62
C SER A 106 -23.99 6.65 -19.26
N ILE A 107 -23.54 5.40 -19.49
CA ILE A 107 -24.32 4.19 -19.16
C ILE A 107 -24.50 4.03 -17.64
N ALA A 108 -23.46 4.29 -16.85
CA ALA A 108 -23.54 4.22 -15.39
C ALA A 108 -24.49 5.27 -14.82
N ALA A 109 -24.46 6.49 -15.35
CA ALA A 109 -25.38 7.57 -14.98
C ALA A 109 -26.84 7.21 -15.33
N LEU A 110 -27.08 6.61 -16.51
CA LEU A 110 -28.41 6.13 -16.92
C LEU A 110 -28.98 5.10 -15.95
N ASN A 111 -28.13 4.19 -15.46
CA ASN A 111 -28.50 3.13 -14.53
C ASN A 111 -28.48 3.57 -13.06
N ARG A 112 -28.17 4.85 -12.76
CA ARG A 112 -27.98 5.38 -11.39
C ARG A 112 -26.95 4.59 -10.58
N ILE A 113 -25.91 4.08 -11.24
CA ILE A 113 -24.81 3.35 -10.59
C ILE A 113 -23.64 4.32 -10.39
N SER A 114 -23.17 4.49 -9.16
CA SER A 114 -21.97 5.26 -8.87
C SER A 114 -20.73 4.50 -9.34
N MET A 115 -19.89 5.14 -10.16
CA MET A 115 -18.59 4.58 -10.53
C MET A 115 -17.57 4.80 -9.41
N ASP A 116 -17.59 3.88 -8.45
CA ASP A 116 -16.65 3.87 -7.33
C ASP A 116 -15.37 3.07 -7.65
N PHE A 117 -14.26 3.36 -6.94
CA PHE A 117 -13.00 2.63 -7.07
C PHE A 117 -13.15 1.11 -6.89
N ARG A 118 -14.04 0.67 -5.98
CA ARG A 118 -14.34 -0.75 -5.75
C ARG A 118 -15.00 -1.40 -6.95
N PHE A 119 -15.87 -0.68 -7.65
CA PHE A 119 -16.53 -1.19 -8.86
C PHE A 119 -15.49 -1.43 -9.95
N VAL A 120 -14.56 -0.49 -10.16
CA VAL A 120 -13.54 -0.63 -11.20
C VAL A 120 -12.54 -1.72 -10.92
N ILE A 121 -12.09 -1.87 -9.67
CA ILE A 121 -11.24 -3.01 -9.31
C ILE A 121 -11.96 -4.34 -9.58
N LYS A 122 -13.26 -4.45 -9.25
CA LYS A 122 -14.06 -5.63 -9.56
C LYS A 122 -14.16 -5.88 -11.07
N THR A 123 -14.42 -4.84 -11.87
CA THR A 123 -14.51 -4.97 -13.34
C THR A 123 -13.16 -5.38 -13.95
N MET A 124 -12.06 -4.77 -13.51
CA MET A 124 -10.72 -5.14 -13.99
C MET A 124 -10.36 -6.59 -13.64
N MET A 125 -10.76 -7.06 -12.44
CA MET A 125 -10.61 -8.47 -12.04
C MET A 125 -11.53 -9.40 -12.83
N ALA A 126 -12.70 -8.94 -13.29
CA ALA A 126 -13.60 -9.74 -14.12
C ALA A 126 -13.08 -9.91 -15.56
N ASP A 127 -12.54 -8.84 -16.15
CA ASP A 127 -12.08 -8.87 -17.54
C ASP A 127 -10.76 -9.65 -17.71
N HIS A 128 -9.76 -9.34 -16.86
CA HIS A 128 -8.42 -9.94 -16.96
C HIS A 128 -7.88 -10.29 -15.56
N PRO A 129 -8.45 -11.32 -14.88
CA PRO A 129 -8.13 -11.65 -13.49
C PRO A 129 -6.63 -11.91 -13.27
N LEU A 130 -6.01 -12.68 -14.16
CA LEU A 130 -4.59 -13.05 -14.04
C LEU A 130 -3.66 -11.84 -14.13
N ARG A 131 -3.91 -10.91 -15.06
CA ARG A 131 -3.05 -9.74 -15.28
C ARG A 131 -3.09 -8.81 -14.06
N VAL A 132 -4.28 -8.55 -13.52
CA VAL A 132 -4.46 -7.73 -12.32
C VAL A 132 -3.79 -8.38 -11.12
N LEU A 133 -3.97 -9.69 -10.95
CA LEU A 133 -3.37 -10.44 -9.84
C LEU A 133 -1.83 -10.43 -9.89
N ILE A 134 -1.22 -10.61 -11.07
CA ILE A 134 0.23 -10.57 -11.24
C ILE A 134 0.80 -9.19 -10.89
N VAL A 135 0.18 -8.11 -11.41
CA VAL A 135 0.64 -6.74 -11.13
C VAL A 135 0.54 -6.43 -9.64
N PHE A 136 -0.56 -6.82 -9.00
CA PHE A 136 -0.74 -6.66 -7.56
C PHE A 136 0.30 -7.46 -6.75
N THR A 137 0.54 -8.71 -7.13
CA THR A 137 1.47 -9.60 -6.42
C THR A 137 2.92 -9.12 -6.53
N VAL A 138 3.38 -8.74 -7.73
CA VAL A 138 4.75 -8.25 -7.94
C VAL A 138 4.98 -6.92 -7.23
N SER A 139 4.03 -5.99 -7.30
CA SER A 139 4.15 -4.72 -6.58
C SER A 139 4.16 -4.91 -5.06
N TYR A 140 3.36 -5.84 -4.55
CA TYR A 140 3.34 -6.23 -3.14
C TYR A 140 4.70 -6.82 -2.70
N TRP A 141 5.28 -7.75 -3.47
CA TRP A 141 6.59 -8.33 -3.17
C TRP A 141 7.70 -7.29 -3.09
N ILE A 142 7.75 -6.35 -4.04
CA ILE A 142 8.77 -5.29 -4.04
C ILE A 142 8.61 -4.40 -2.80
N CYS A 143 7.38 -4.00 -2.47
CA CYS A 143 7.11 -3.14 -1.31
C CYS A 143 7.46 -3.84 0.00
N MET A 144 6.97 -5.06 0.21
CA MET A 144 7.20 -5.81 1.45
C MET A 144 8.65 -6.23 1.61
N SER A 145 9.33 -6.60 0.51
CA SER A 145 10.77 -6.91 0.53
C SER A 145 11.56 -5.72 1.04
N TRP A 146 11.30 -4.53 0.50
CA TRP A 146 11.95 -3.31 0.94
C TRP A 146 11.68 -3.01 2.42
N MET A 147 10.42 -3.09 2.86
CA MET A 147 10.06 -2.86 4.26
C MET A 147 10.74 -3.86 5.20
N PHE A 148 10.79 -5.14 4.82
CA PHE A 148 11.45 -6.19 5.59
C PHE A 148 12.96 -5.93 5.70
N THR A 149 13.61 -5.53 4.59
CA THR A 149 15.02 -5.13 4.60
C THR A 149 15.26 -4.01 5.60
N GLN A 150 14.44 -2.94 5.63
CA GLN A 150 14.64 -1.84 6.57
C GLN A 150 14.51 -2.28 8.04
N CYS A 151 13.59 -3.21 8.33
CA CYS A 151 13.39 -3.70 9.69
C CYS A 151 14.51 -4.63 10.18
N GLU A 152 15.13 -5.42 9.29
CA GLU A 152 16.20 -6.36 9.67
C GLU A 152 17.62 -5.82 9.41
N ARG A 153 17.78 -4.64 8.78
CA ARG A 153 19.08 -4.04 8.40
C ARG A 153 20.06 -3.82 9.57
N TYR A 154 19.58 -3.74 10.80
CA TYR A 154 20.38 -3.38 11.98
C TYR A 154 20.95 -4.58 12.76
N ASP A 155 20.87 -5.79 12.20
CA ASP A 155 21.48 -7.00 12.78
C ASP A 155 23.02 -6.97 12.81
N GLY A 156 23.66 -6.08 12.01
CA GLY A 156 25.10 -5.79 12.13
C GLY A 156 26.04 -6.96 11.77
N LYS A 157 25.54 -8.02 11.12
CA LYS A 157 26.28 -9.26 10.85
C LYS A 157 26.59 -9.53 9.36
N LEU A 158 25.92 -8.90 8.39
CA LEU A 158 26.12 -9.19 6.95
C LEU A 158 26.22 -7.92 6.07
N ASP A 159 26.86 -8.06 4.91
CA ASP A 159 26.95 -7.03 3.88
C ASP A 159 25.57 -6.67 3.28
N VAL A 160 25.38 -5.39 2.98
CA VAL A 160 24.08 -4.75 2.64
C VAL A 160 23.39 -5.37 1.42
N GLU A 161 24.15 -5.91 0.46
CA GLU A 161 23.61 -6.42 -0.81
C GLU A 161 22.87 -7.76 -0.64
N HIS A 162 23.36 -8.65 0.23
CA HIS A 162 22.73 -9.95 0.46
C HIS A 162 21.40 -9.84 1.21
N TYR A 163 21.18 -8.78 1.99
CA TYR A 163 19.95 -8.60 2.76
C TYR A 163 18.70 -8.39 1.90
N TYR A 164 18.81 -7.68 0.77
CA TYR A 164 17.62 -7.39 -0.05
C TYR A 164 17.12 -8.63 -0.80
N LEU A 165 18.03 -9.41 -1.40
CA LEU A 165 17.66 -10.65 -2.09
C LEU A 165 17.11 -11.70 -1.11
N ASN A 166 17.69 -11.80 0.09
CA ASN A 166 17.17 -12.65 1.16
C ASN A 166 15.78 -12.19 1.64
N SER A 167 15.57 -10.88 1.74
CA SER A 167 14.24 -10.31 2.08
C SER A 167 13.21 -10.63 1.00
N MET A 168 13.58 -10.50 -0.27
CA MET A 168 12.69 -10.78 -1.40
C MET A 168 12.31 -12.26 -1.43
N TRP A 169 13.30 -13.14 -1.26
CA TRP A 169 13.08 -14.59 -1.13
C TRP A 169 12.13 -14.91 0.03
N PHE A 170 12.40 -14.37 1.22
CA PHE A 170 11.55 -14.58 2.40
C PHE A 170 10.10 -14.15 2.15
N ILE A 171 9.89 -12.98 1.56
CA ILE A 171 8.54 -12.47 1.25
C ILE A 171 7.84 -13.34 0.22
N MET A 172 8.53 -13.82 -0.83
CA MET A 172 7.96 -14.72 -1.83
C MET A 172 7.54 -16.06 -1.21
N VAL A 173 8.43 -16.69 -0.43
CA VAL A 173 8.18 -17.97 0.25
C VAL A 173 7.03 -17.85 1.26
N THR A 174 6.98 -16.73 2.00
CA THR A 174 5.91 -16.42 2.96
C THR A 174 4.58 -16.18 2.24
N PHE A 175 4.61 -15.45 1.12
CA PHE A 175 3.42 -15.20 0.30
C PHE A 175 2.91 -16.49 -0.36
N MET A 176 3.76 -17.45 -0.70
CA MET A 176 3.33 -18.75 -1.20
C MET A 176 2.88 -19.71 -0.09
N SER A 177 2.91 -19.27 1.18
CA SER A 177 2.62 -20.11 2.36
C SER A 177 3.48 -21.38 2.46
N ILE A 178 4.71 -21.37 1.93
CA ILE A 178 5.63 -22.52 2.00
C ILE A 178 6.38 -22.53 3.34
N GLY A 179 7.02 -21.41 3.67
CA GLY A 179 7.71 -21.22 4.95
C GLY A 179 8.87 -22.20 5.23
N TYR A 180 9.90 -22.22 4.36
CA TYR A 180 11.07 -23.11 4.52
C TYR A 180 11.80 -22.97 5.87
N GLY A 181 11.76 -21.79 6.49
CA GLY A 181 12.38 -21.54 7.80
C GLY A 181 13.90 -21.31 7.75
N ASP A 182 14.46 -21.11 6.57
CA ASP A 182 15.85 -20.74 6.31
C ASP A 182 16.17 -19.30 6.74
N ILE A 183 15.23 -18.37 6.53
CA ILE A 183 15.30 -16.98 6.96
C ILE A 183 14.11 -16.68 7.87
N VAL A 184 14.39 -16.09 9.04
CA VAL A 184 13.38 -15.81 10.07
C VAL A 184 13.55 -14.38 10.59
N PRO A 185 12.46 -13.61 10.80
CA PRO A 185 12.55 -12.27 11.37
C PRO A 185 12.98 -12.28 12.84
N ASN A 186 14.01 -11.49 13.13
CA ASN A 186 14.55 -11.32 14.47
C ASN A 186 13.98 -10.07 15.17
N THR A 187 13.43 -9.12 14.41
CA THR A 187 12.74 -7.95 14.94
C THR A 187 11.23 -8.15 15.05
N TYR A 188 10.60 -7.44 15.98
CA TYR A 188 9.15 -7.38 16.07
C TYR A 188 8.50 -6.78 14.83
N CYS A 189 9.16 -5.81 14.16
CA CYS A 189 8.67 -5.26 12.90
C CYS A 189 8.62 -6.36 11.81
N GLY A 190 9.72 -7.10 11.62
CA GLY A 190 9.78 -8.19 10.64
C GLY A 190 8.70 -9.25 10.87
N ARG A 191 8.42 -9.58 12.14
CA ARG A 191 7.34 -10.49 12.53
C ARG A 191 5.95 -9.94 12.22
N THR A 192 5.71 -8.65 12.45
CA THR A 192 4.45 -8.02 12.06
C THR A 192 4.27 -8.06 10.54
N LEU A 193 5.33 -7.78 9.76
CA LEU A 193 5.30 -7.84 8.30
C LEU A 193 5.03 -9.26 7.76
N SER A 194 5.59 -10.29 8.40
CA SER A 194 5.30 -11.68 8.01
C SER A 194 3.84 -12.06 8.28
N ILE A 195 3.29 -11.64 9.43
CA ILE A 195 1.87 -11.88 9.76
C ILE A 195 0.96 -11.17 8.75
N THR A 196 1.21 -9.90 8.44
CA THR A 196 0.40 -9.17 7.46
C THR A 196 0.46 -9.82 6.07
N THR A 197 1.62 -10.36 5.69
CA THR A 197 1.76 -11.10 4.43
C THR A 197 0.94 -12.38 4.40
N GLY A 198 0.91 -13.13 5.51
CA GLY A 198 0.03 -14.29 5.67
C GLY A 198 -1.47 -13.96 5.57
N ILE A 199 -1.88 -12.81 6.10
CA ILE A 199 -3.29 -12.36 6.00
C ILE A 199 -3.63 -11.98 4.55
N VAL A 200 -2.77 -11.21 3.89
CA VAL A 200 -2.99 -10.77 2.50
C VAL A 200 -3.07 -11.96 1.55
N VAL A 201 -2.15 -12.94 1.65
CA VAL A 201 -2.24 -14.15 0.82
C VAL A 201 -3.54 -14.89 1.08
N SER A 202 -3.97 -15.03 2.34
CA SER A 202 -5.22 -15.73 2.65
C SER A 202 -6.42 -15.07 1.98
N ILE A 203 -6.48 -13.74 1.99
CA ILE A 203 -7.53 -12.98 1.29
C ILE A 203 -7.44 -13.21 -0.22
N VAL A 204 -6.24 -13.10 -0.80
CA VAL A 204 -6.03 -13.28 -2.24
C VAL A 204 -6.39 -14.69 -2.70
N LEU A 205 -5.98 -15.72 -1.97
CA LEU A 205 -6.30 -17.11 -2.25
C LEU A 205 -7.80 -17.36 -2.15
N VAL A 206 -8.47 -16.87 -1.11
CA VAL A 206 -9.94 -16.99 -1.00
C VAL A 206 -10.64 -16.35 -2.19
N ASN A 207 -10.23 -15.15 -2.60
CA ASN A 207 -10.84 -14.48 -3.76
C ASN A 207 -10.48 -15.12 -5.10
N CYS A 208 -9.37 -15.86 -5.19
CA CYS A 208 -8.97 -16.59 -6.40
C CYS A 208 -9.61 -17.98 -6.51
N VAL A 209 -9.88 -18.62 -5.36
CA VAL A 209 -10.45 -19.98 -5.28
C VAL A 209 -11.98 -19.97 -5.35
N GLN A 210 -12.64 -18.86 -5.02
CA GLN A 210 -14.08 -18.73 -5.25
C GLN A 210 -14.33 -18.54 -6.75
N PRO A 211 -14.84 -19.56 -7.49
CA PRO A 211 -15.32 -19.33 -8.83
C PRO A 211 -16.43 -18.29 -8.72
N ILE A 212 -16.35 -17.26 -9.55
CA ILE A 212 -17.37 -16.22 -9.70
C ILE A 212 -18.69 -16.96 -9.98
N THR A 213 -19.52 -17.09 -8.95
CA THR A 213 -20.87 -17.69 -9.02
C THR A 213 -21.89 -16.62 -8.71
#